data_AF-A0A2D6EVT2-F1
#
_entry.id   AF-A0A2D6EVT2-F1
#
_cell.length_a   1.000
_cell.length_b   1.000
_cell.length_c   1.000
_cell.angle_alpha   90.00
_cell.angle_beta   90.00
_cell.angle_gamma   90.00
#
_symmetry.space_group_name_H-M   'P 1'
#
loop_
_entity.id
_entity.type
_entity.pdbx_description
1 polymer ?
#
loop_
_entity_poly.entity_id
_entity_poly.type
_entity_poly.pdbx_seq_one_letter_code
_entity_poly.pdbx_strand_id
1 'polypeptide(L)'
;MALAFVMGAASKDLMKSLVENIIMPIITPFVPAGGWAESKLILGPFVFKWGPFVAELLNFAILAVLVFLIAKKVLKMEKVGKK
;
A
#
# COMPACT_ATOMS: atom_id res chain seq x y z
N MET A 1 -9.99 -25.16 2.60
CA MET A 1 -9.85 -23.83 3.25
C MET A 1 -8.39 -23.36 3.32
N ALA A 2 -7.42 -24.21 3.65
CA ALA A 2 -6.00 -23.83 3.74
C ALA A 2 -5.39 -23.26 2.44
N LEU A 3 -5.67 -23.85 1.27
CA LEU A 3 -5.11 -23.41 -0.03
C LEU A 3 -5.51 -21.98 -0.41
N ALA A 4 -6.77 -21.59 -0.16
CA ALA A 4 -7.26 -20.25 -0.42
C ALA A 4 -6.58 -19.21 0.49
N PHE A 5 -6.30 -19.58 1.75
CA PHE A 5 -5.56 -18.74 2.69
C PHE A 5 -4.11 -18.53 2.27
N VAL A 6 -3.43 -19.60 1.83
CA VAL A 6 -2.04 -19.54 1.35
C VAL A 6 -1.93 -18.69 0.07
N MET A 7 -2.81 -18.90 -0.91
CA MET A 7 -2.87 -18.07 -2.13
C MET A 7 -3.19 -16.60 -1.82
N GLY A 8 -4.09 -16.35 -0.85
CA GLY A 8 -4.43 -14.99 -0.40
C GLY A 8 -3.26 -14.26 0.24
N ALA A 9 -2.50 -14.95 1.11
CA ALA A 9 -1.29 -14.40 1.73
C ALA A 9 -0.21 -14.09 0.69
N ALA A 10 0.11 -15.04 -0.20
CA ALA A 10 1.10 -14.85 -1.26
C ALA A 10 0.72 -13.71 -2.22
N SER A 11 -0.57 -13.57 -2.56
CA SER A 11 -1.06 -12.46 -3.40
C SER A 11 -0.86 -11.11 -2.71
N LYS A 12 -1.15 -11.02 -1.40
CA LYS A 12 -0.90 -9.80 -0.61
C LYS A 12 0.58 -9.43 -0.62
N ASP A 13 1.46 -10.39 -0.41
CA ASP A 13 2.91 -10.17 -0.38
C ASP A 13 3.46 -9.73 -1.74
N LEU A 14 2.96 -10.31 -2.84
CA LEU A 14 3.28 -9.88 -4.20
C LEU A 14 2.86 -8.43 -4.44
N MET A 15 1.64 -8.05 -4.05
CA MET A 15 1.15 -6.68 -4.24
C MET A 15 1.94 -5.70 -3.38
N LYS A 16 2.29 -6.08 -2.14
CA LYS A 16 3.13 -5.29 -1.26
C LYS A 16 4.52 -5.05 -1.87
N SER A 17 5.16 -6.10 -2.38
CA SER A 17 6.46 -6.00 -3.06
C SER A 17 6.40 -5.09 -4.29
N LEU A 18 5.34 -5.16 -5.08
CA LEU A 18 5.14 -4.27 -6.23
C LEU A 18 5.05 -2.80 -5.79
N VAL A 19 4.34 -2.54 -4.68
CA VAL A 19 4.20 -1.18 -4.15
C VAL A 19 5.54 -0.68 -3.59
N GLU A 20 6.21 -1.46 -2.75
CA GLU A 20 7.46 -1.05 -2.09
C GLU A 20 8.64 -0.91 -3.07
N ASN A 21 8.76 -1.79 -4.06
CA ASN A 21 9.92 -1.84 -4.93
C ASN A 21 9.74 -1.08 -6.25
N ILE A 22 8.50 -0.89 -6.73
CA ILE A 22 8.24 -0.21 -8.02
C ILE A 22 7.53 1.12 -7.81
N ILE A 23 6.47 1.13 -7.01
CA ILE A 23 5.63 2.33 -6.84
C ILE A 23 6.31 3.36 -5.94
N MET A 24 6.84 2.95 -4.78
CA MET A 24 7.48 3.87 -3.83
C MET A 24 8.63 4.66 -4.47
N PRO A 25 9.60 4.08 -5.22
CA PRO A 25 10.65 4.86 -5.90
C PRO A 25 10.13 5.89 -6.91
N ILE A 26 8.94 5.66 -7.47
CA ILE A 26 8.30 6.59 -8.41
C ILE A 26 7.60 7.72 -7.66
N ILE A 27 7.05 7.45 -6.46
CA ILE A 27 6.33 8.43 -5.64
C ILE A 27 7.28 9.23 -4.73
N THR A 28 8.37 8.64 -4.25
CA THR A 28 9.39 9.30 -3.39
C THR A 28 10.01 10.58 -3.96
N PRO A 29 10.15 10.80 -5.28
CA PRO A 29 10.53 12.12 -5.79
C PRO A 29 9.38 13.15 -5.77
N PHE A 30 8.11 12.72 -5.77
CA PHE A 30 6.95 13.61 -5.66
C PHE A 30 6.51 13.85 -4.20
N VAL A 31 6.91 12.97 -3.29
CA VAL A 31 6.75 13.09 -1.83
C VAL A 31 8.13 13.35 -1.25
N PRO A 32 8.55 14.61 -1.02
CA PRO A 32 9.88 14.97 -0.53
C PRO A 32 10.38 14.02 0.56
N ALA A 33 11.20 13.03 0.19
CA ALA A 33 11.76 12.10 1.16
C ALA A 33 12.76 12.87 2.01
N GLY A 34 12.45 13.09 3.29
CA GLY A 34 13.49 13.47 4.26
C GLY A 34 13.02 14.17 5.54
N GLY A 35 11.95 14.97 5.52
CA GLY A 35 11.56 15.78 6.70
C GLY A 35 10.41 15.18 7.51
N TRP A 36 9.24 15.09 6.89
CA TRP A 36 7.97 14.68 7.50
C TRP A 36 7.84 13.19 7.84
N ALA A 37 8.40 12.26 7.06
CA ALA A 37 8.27 10.82 7.34
C ALA A 37 9.03 10.40 8.60
N GLU A 38 10.12 11.11 8.94
CA GLU A 38 10.85 10.94 10.20
C GLU A 38 10.46 11.98 11.24
N SER A 39 9.53 12.89 10.93
CA SER A 39 9.14 13.95 11.85
C SER A 39 8.52 13.36 13.11
N LYS A 40 9.13 13.74 14.22
CA LYS A 40 8.68 13.42 15.57
C LYS A 40 8.27 14.73 16.20
N LEU A 41 7.01 14.81 16.62
CA LEU A 41 6.55 15.88 17.49
C LEU A 41 7.03 15.53 18.89
N ILE A 42 8.06 16.23 19.37
CA ILE A 42 8.55 16.10 20.73
C ILE A 42 7.79 17.14 21.56
N LEU A 43 6.83 16.68 22.36
CA LEU A 43 6.11 17.50 23.34
C LEU A 43 6.60 17.08 24.73
N GLY A 44 7.68 17.72 25.18
CA GLY A 44 8.34 17.40 26.45
C GLY A 44 8.85 15.94 26.47
N PRO A 45 8.45 15.09 27.44
CA PRO A 45 8.88 13.69 27.51
C PRO A 45 8.18 12.76 26.51
N PHE A 46 7.16 13.23 25.79
CA PHE A 46 6.40 12.41 24.84
C PHE A 46 6.87 12.63 23.40
N VAL A 47 7.27 11.54 22.76
CA VAL A 47 7.74 11.54 21.35
C VAL A 47 6.63 10.97 20.47
N PHE A 48 5.85 11.86 19.83
CA PHE A 48 4.82 11.48 18.86
C PHE A 48 5.45 11.33 17.47
N LYS A 49 5.67 10.08 17.04
CA LYS A 49 6.16 9.73 15.70
C LYS A 49 4.98 9.73 14.70
N TRP A 50 4.51 10.92 14.31
CA TRP A 50 3.41 11.05 13.35
C TRP A 50 3.86 10.80 11.90
N GLY A 51 5.13 11.07 11.58
CA GLY A 51 5.70 10.82 10.26
C GLY A 51 5.57 9.37 9.77
N PRO A 52 6.03 8.38 10.54
CA PRO A 52 5.93 6.97 10.16
C PRO A 52 4.48 6.51 10.01
N PHE A 53 3.58 7.01 10.85
CA PHE A 53 2.16 6.67 10.78
C PHE A 53 1.51 7.16 9.48
N VAL A 54 1.78 8.39 9.06
CA VAL A 54 1.25 8.92 7.79
C VAL A 54 1.86 8.19 6.59
N ALA A 55 3.14 7.80 6.66
CA ALA A 55 3.79 6.99 5.63
C ALA A 55 3.12 5.61 5.49
N GLU A 56 2.86 4.92 6.60
CA GLU A 56 2.11 3.65 6.59
C GLU A 56 0.67 3.82 6.09
N LEU A 57 0.01 4.92 6.45
CA LEU A 57 -1.34 5.22 5.97
C LEU A 57 -1.38 5.45 4.45
N LEU A 58 -0.38 6.14 3.90
CA LEU A 58 -0.25 6.34 2.45
C LEU A 58 0.00 5.02 1.72
N ASN A 59 0.90 4.19 2.26
CA ASN A 59 1.17 2.85 1.73
C ASN A 59 -0.12 2.00 1.72
N PHE A 60 -0.88 2.03 2.81
CA PHE A 60 -2.17 1.36 2.89
C PHE A 60 -3.17 1.88 1.84
N ALA A 61 -3.27 3.20 1.65
CA ALA A 61 -4.14 3.79 0.65
C ALA A 61 -3.76 3.36 -0.78
N ILE A 62 -2.45 3.34 -1.10
CA ILE A 62 -1.95 2.87 -2.40
C ILE A 62 -2.29 1.38 -2.60
N LEU A 63 -2.02 0.54 -1.60
CA LEU A 63 -2.33 -0.89 -1.66
C LEU A 63 -3.83 -1.13 -1.81
N ALA A 64 -4.67 -0.37 -1.11
CA ALA A 64 -6.12 -0.42 -1.24
C ALA A 64 -6.59 -0.06 -2.66
N VAL A 65 -6.05 1.02 -3.25
CA VAL A 65 -6.36 1.42 -4.64
C VAL A 65 -5.92 0.35 -5.63
N LEU A 66 -4.75 -0.26 -5.43
CA LEU A 66 -4.22 -1.28 -6.33
C LEU A 66 -5.05 -2.58 -6.27
N VAL A 67 -5.38 -3.04 -5.06
CA VAL A 67 -6.29 -4.19 -4.86
C VAL A 67 -7.65 -3.90 -5.47
N PHE A 68 -8.17 -2.68 -5.30
CA PHE A 68 -9.42 -2.25 -5.91
C PHE A 68 -9.35 -2.27 -7.44
N LEU A 69 -8.24 -1.83 -8.04
CA LEU A 69 -8.03 -1.88 -9.49
C LEU A 69 -7.97 -3.32 -10.01
N ILE A 70 -7.29 -4.23 -9.31
CA ILE A 70 -7.21 -5.65 -9.66
C ILE A 70 -8.61 -6.28 -9.56
N ALA A 71 -9.30 -6.11 -8.44
CA ALA A 71 -10.67 -6.61 -8.24
C ALA A 71 -11.61 -6.06 -9.32
N LYS A 72 -11.52 -4.77 -9.63
CA LYS A 72 -12.30 -4.12 -10.69
C LYS A 72 -12.00 -4.72 -12.07
N LYS A 73 -10.72 -5.00 -12.40
CA LYS A 73 -10.35 -5.63 -13.67
C LYS A 73 -10.87 -7.07 -13.77
N VAL A 74 -10.73 -7.86 -12.70
CA VAL A 74 -11.23 -9.24 -12.63
C VAL A 74 -12.76 -9.26 -12.81
N LEU A 75 -13.50 -8.43 -12.06
CA LEU A 75 -14.96 -8.30 -12.20
C LEU A 75 -15.39 -7.81 -13.60
N LYS A 76 -14.57 -7.00 -14.26
CA LYS A 76 -14.84 -6.52 -15.63
C LYS A 76 -14.60 -7.63 -16.66
N MET A 77 -13.62 -8.52 -16.45
CA MET A 77 -13.40 -9.68 -17.31
C MET A 77 -14.53 -10.70 -17.20
N GLU A 78 -15.09 -10.91 -16.02
CA GLU A 78 -16.25 -11.80 -15.83
C GLU A 78 -17.49 -11.32 -16.63
N LYS A 79 -17.67 -10.00 -16.74
CA LYS A 79 -18.72 -9.41 -17.61
C LYS A 79 -18.45 -9.57 -19.11
N VAL A 80 -17.21 -9.77 -19.54
CA VAL A 80 -16.86 -9.92 -20.97
C VAL A 80 -17.01 -11.37 -21.44
N GLY A 81 -16.94 -12.35 -20.54
CA GLY A 81 -17.16 -13.78 -20.85
C GLY A 81 -18.63 -14.23 -20.93
N LYS A 82 -19.59 -13.34 -20.60
CA LYS A 82 -21.02 -13.56 -20.84
C LYS A 82 -21.46 -12.83 -22.12
N LYS A 83 -21.03 -13.33 -23.27
CA LYS A 83 -21.69 -13.14 -24.55
C LYS A 83 -21.55 -14.42 -25.36
#